data_AF-A0A2W1BTZ8-F1
#
_entry.id   AF-A0A2W1BTZ8-F1
#
_cell.length_a   1.000
_cell.length_b   1.000
_cell.length_c   1.000
_cell.angle_alpha   90.00
_cell.angle_beta   90.00
_cell.angle_gamma   90.00
#
_symmetry.space_group_name_H-M   'P 1'
#
loop_
_entity.id
_entity.type
_entity.pdbx_description
1 polymer ?
#
loop_
_entity_poly.entity_id
_entity_poly.type
_entity_poly.pdbx_seq_one_letter_code
_entity_poly.pdbx_strand_id
1 'polypeptide(L)'
;MDEKLKKSYDITSELLHRICGIIDTNALEIRLPQGTELSALYAITCKMEHSCVPNTKHTSFAFTPKDKNDLYEITIKAVVPIMKYEHIATMYSHALWGTQARRQHLKDSKYFACKCPRCRDPTELGTYLSAMKCLGDDNKPCDGIHLPEDPLDDETDWVCNKCAIKVRNSQVNMVMSQMGEDVETVLMMDGSVTLLEKLLWRLSTFLHPNHYYMYSLKHSLVQLYGREQGYMSLDILDKKIKMCKELIAITKALDPGNARLSIYNSVLQHELFSALVLKSKDRSIKKVDEVKSLLVEAKLAIEDALKSLKDDLEEVSGKKLQSVIEDSKRDFENLCKQKKLTI
;
A
#
# COMPACT_ATOMS: atom_id res chain seq x y z
N MET A 1 24.33 37.43 6.36
CA MET A 1 23.95 37.11 7.76
C MET A 1 23.87 38.43 8.48
N ASP A 2 22.67 38.81 8.92
CA ASP A 2 22.42 40.11 9.54
C ASP A 2 23.17 40.19 10.89
N GLU A 3 24.13 41.11 11.02
CA GLU A 3 24.97 41.27 12.22
C GLU A 3 24.16 41.64 13.48
N LYS A 4 22.87 41.98 13.33
CA LYS A 4 21.94 42.34 14.40
C LYS A 4 21.40 41.15 15.22
N LEU A 5 21.72 39.91 14.88
CA LEU A 5 21.22 38.70 15.56
C LEU A 5 22.27 37.97 16.42
N LYS A 6 23.37 38.62 16.83
CA LYS A 6 24.25 38.12 17.90
C LYS A 6 23.59 38.22 19.28
N LYS A 7 22.44 37.57 19.47
CA LYS A 7 22.05 37.10 20.80
C LYS A 7 22.90 35.86 21.07
N SER A 8 23.77 35.96 22.06
CA SER A 8 24.41 34.80 22.66
C SER A 8 23.30 33.96 23.30
N TYR A 9 22.75 33.01 22.55
CA TYR A 9 21.90 31.99 23.15
C TYR A 9 22.77 31.13 24.04
N ASP A 10 22.38 30.96 25.31
CA ASP A 10 23.02 29.97 26.18
C ASP A 10 22.58 28.59 25.71
N ILE A 11 23.43 27.93 24.93
CA ILE A 11 23.15 26.62 24.35
C ILE A 11 23.52 25.58 25.41
N THR A 12 22.51 25.16 26.18
CA THR A 12 22.67 24.08 27.17
C THR A 12 22.51 22.71 26.50
N SER A 13 23.10 21.68 27.11
CA SER A 13 22.90 20.28 26.68
C SER A 13 21.41 19.88 26.69
N GLU A 14 20.66 20.37 27.67
CA GLU A 14 19.21 20.14 27.77
C GLU A 14 18.45 20.73 26.57
N LEU A 15 18.77 21.97 26.17
CA LEU A 15 18.15 22.61 25.01
C LEU A 15 18.46 21.82 23.72
N LEU A 16 19.72 21.39 23.54
CA LEU A 16 20.12 20.59 22.38
C LEU A 16 19.35 19.26 22.32
N HIS A 17 19.29 18.51 23.43
CA HIS A 17 18.55 17.25 23.49
C HIS A 17 17.06 17.44 23.18
N ARG A 18 16.45 18.53 23.69
CA ARG A 18 15.06 18.86 23.40
C ARG A 18 14.84 19.16 21.91
N ILE A 19 15.73 19.93 21.28
CA ILE A 19 15.65 20.22 19.85
C ILE A 19 15.78 18.94 19.02
N CYS A 20 16.75 18.08 19.34
CA CYS A 20 16.90 16.78 18.69
C CYS A 20 15.62 15.93 18.81
N GLY A 21 15.04 15.84 20.02
CA GLY A 21 13.79 15.11 20.22
C GLY A 21 12.60 15.67 19.44
N ILE A 22 12.49 17.01 19.32
CA ILE A 22 11.45 17.64 18.49
C ILE A 22 11.64 17.26 17.03
N ILE A 23 12.87 17.36 16.49
CA ILE A 23 13.17 17.01 15.10
C ILE A 23 12.87 15.52 14.85
N ASP A 24 13.39 14.62 15.68
CA ASP A 24 13.22 13.17 15.57
C ASP A 24 11.73 12.74 15.53
N THR A 25 10.92 13.35 16.38
CA THR A 25 9.51 12.97 16.51
C THR A 25 8.59 13.69 15.52
N ASN A 26 8.90 14.92 15.08
CA ASN A 26 7.97 15.77 14.34
C ASN A 26 8.42 16.14 12.92
N ALA A 27 9.68 15.92 12.55
CA ALA A 27 10.13 16.26 11.20
C ALA A 27 9.43 15.39 10.16
N LEU A 28 9.04 16.03 9.05
CA LEU A 28 8.57 15.37 7.85
C LEU A 28 9.69 15.34 6.83
N GLU A 29 9.85 14.18 6.18
CA GLU A 29 10.80 14.00 5.09
C GLU A 29 10.24 14.58 3.79
N ILE A 30 11.05 15.42 3.15
CA ILE A 30 10.82 16.01 1.84
C ILE A 30 11.75 15.33 0.86
N ARG A 31 11.20 14.60 -0.12
CA ARG A 31 11.99 14.07 -1.22
C ARG A 31 11.95 15.02 -2.41
N LEU A 32 13.10 15.63 -2.71
CA LEU A 32 13.24 16.49 -3.87
C LEU A 32 13.33 15.65 -5.16
N PRO A 33 12.95 16.19 -6.33
CA PRO A 33 13.04 15.47 -7.61
C PRO A 33 14.45 14.98 -7.96
N GLN A 34 15.48 15.63 -7.42
CA GLN A 34 16.90 15.26 -7.61
C GLN A 34 17.36 14.11 -6.71
N GLY A 35 16.48 13.58 -5.84
CA GLY A 35 16.79 12.48 -4.92
C GLY A 35 17.31 12.93 -3.55
N THR A 36 17.53 14.24 -3.34
CA THR A 36 17.91 14.77 -2.03
C THR A 36 16.73 14.72 -1.06
N GLU A 37 16.98 14.27 0.16
CA GLU A 37 16.02 14.28 1.26
C GLU A 37 16.25 15.48 2.18
N LEU A 38 15.20 16.24 2.49
CA LEU A 38 15.21 17.30 3.50
C LEU A 38 14.31 16.92 4.66
N SER A 39 14.55 17.51 5.83
CA SER A 39 13.68 17.42 6.99
C SER A 39 13.04 18.78 7.27
N ALA A 40 11.72 18.82 7.40
CA ALA A 40 10.97 20.04 7.67
C ALA A 40 10.02 19.90 8.86
N LEU A 41 9.90 20.97 9.65
CA LEU A 41 9.03 21.04 10.81
C LEU A 41 7.84 21.96 10.52
N TYR A 42 6.63 21.41 10.65
CA TYR A 42 5.39 22.15 10.44
C TYR A 42 4.56 22.14 11.73
N ALA A 43 4.65 23.22 12.50
CA ALA A 43 4.10 23.30 13.86
C ALA A 43 2.59 22.97 13.98
N ILE A 44 1.81 23.17 12.92
CA ILE A 44 0.39 22.82 12.88
C ILE A 44 0.21 21.33 12.54
N THR A 45 0.86 20.87 11.48
CA THR A 45 0.75 19.49 10.97
C THR A 45 1.21 18.45 11.97
N CYS A 46 2.24 18.76 12.77
CA CYS A 46 2.78 17.85 13.78
C CYS A 46 1.80 17.56 14.94
N LYS A 47 0.66 18.25 14.99
CA LYS A 47 -0.40 17.99 15.98
C LYS A 47 -1.35 16.85 15.58
N MET A 48 -1.41 16.49 14.29
CA MET A 48 -2.27 15.40 13.83
C MET A 48 -1.74 14.08 14.37
N GLU A 49 -2.59 13.26 14.95
CA GLU A 49 -2.18 11.98 15.52
C GLU A 49 -2.04 10.87 14.46
N HIS A 50 -1.54 9.72 14.92
CA HIS A 50 -1.43 8.53 14.10
C HIS A 50 -2.72 7.69 14.07
N SER A 51 -3.12 7.25 12.89
CA SER A 51 -3.99 6.10 12.69
C SER A 51 -3.47 5.22 11.55
N CYS A 52 -3.52 3.89 11.71
CA CYS A 52 -3.24 2.97 10.60
C CYS A 52 -4.36 2.95 9.55
N VAL A 53 -5.45 3.69 9.80
CA VAL A 53 -6.54 4.01 8.86
C VAL A 53 -6.69 5.54 8.84
N PRO A 54 -5.81 6.25 8.12
CA PRO A 54 -5.79 7.71 8.13
C PRO A 54 -6.99 8.30 7.40
N ASN A 55 -7.43 9.49 7.82
CA ASN A 55 -8.48 10.26 7.14
C ASN A 55 -7.94 11.53 6.45
N THR A 56 -6.63 11.72 6.52
CA THR A 56 -5.91 12.77 5.80
C THR A 56 -4.78 12.21 4.95
N LYS A 57 -4.46 12.95 3.89
CA LYS A 57 -3.25 12.78 3.07
C LYS A 57 -2.50 14.10 3.07
N HIS A 58 -1.19 14.05 3.30
CA HIS A 58 -0.35 15.19 2.98
C HIS A 58 0.10 15.04 1.54
N THR A 59 -0.15 16.06 0.74
CA THR A 59 0.31 16.13 -0.65
C THR A 59 1.32 17.25 -0.77
N SER A 60 2.38 16.94 -1.51
CA SER A 60 3.38 17.83 -2.06
C SER A 60 4.12 18.78 -1.13
N PHE A 61 5.43 18.86 -1.40
CA PHE A 61 6.27 20.00 -1.07
C PHE A 61 6.38 20.85 -2.34
N ALA A 62 5.24 21.39 -2.77
CA ALA A 62 4.98 21.90 -4.13
C ALA A 62 5.82 23.11 -4.54
N PHE A 63 6.65 23.61 -3.65
CA PHE A 63 7.35 24.85 -3.84
C PHE A 63 8.84 24.57 -3.88
N THR A 64 9.47 24.69 -5.05
CA THR A 64 10.89 25.02 -5.11
C THR A 64 10.96 26.48 -4.66
N PRO A 65 11.56 26.80 -3.50
CA PRO A 65 11.72 28.18 -3.05
C PRO A 65 12.33 29.02 -4.18
N LYS A 66 11.63 30.07 -4.61
CA LYS A 66 12.16 30.97 -5.66
C LYS A 66 13.15 31.96 -5.04
N ASP A 67 12.97 32.25 -3.76
CA ASP A 67 13.87 33.03 -2.92
C ASP A 67 14.17 32.30 -1.60
N LYS A 68 15.23 32.70 -0.89
CA LYS A 68 15.62 32.21 0.44
C LYS A 68 14.56 32.41 1.52
N ASN A 69 13.56 33.24 1.25
CA ASN A 69 12.45 33.54 2.16
C ASN A 69 11.22 32.65 1.92
N ASP A 70 11.20 31.87 0.83
CA ASP A 70 10.11 30.95 0.56
C ASP A 70 10.34 29.62 1.31
N LEU A 71 9.36 29.21 2.11
CA LEU A 71 9.39 27.92 2.79
C LEU A 71 8.72 26.86 1.92
N TYR A 72 9.16 25.60 2.06
CA TYR A 72 8.42 24.47 1.50
C TYR A 72 7.03 24.43 2.15
N GLU A 73 5.97 24.48 1.34
CA GLU A 73 4.59 24.36 1.81
C GLU A 73 4.11 22.92 1.70
N ILE A 74 3.23 22.51 2.61
CA ILE A 74 2.51 21.23 2.54
C ILE A 74 1.01 21.45 2.54
N THR A 75 0.30 20.63 1.80
CA THR A 75 -1.16 20.61 1.81
C THR A 75 -1.66 19.36 2.52
N ILE A 76 -2.54 19.54 3.52
CA ILE A 76 -3.24 18.44 4.16
C ILE A 76 -4.66 18.39 3.61
N LYS A 77 -5.02 17.26 2.97
CA LYS A 77 -6.34 17.03 2.40
C LYS A 77 -7.08 15.98 3.19
N ALA A 78 -8.35 16.22 3.49
CA ALA A 78 -9.25 15.16 3.91
C ALA A 78 -9.50 14.21 2.73
N VAL A 79 -9.33 12.92 2.96
CA VAL A 79 -9.49 11.88 1.92
C VAL A 79 -10.71 10.99 2.13
N VAL A 80 -11.35 11.14 3.29
CA VAL A 80 -12.67 10.60 3.62
C VAL A 80 -13.48 11.68 4.33
N PRO A 81 -14.82 11.60 4.37
CA PRO A 81 -15.63 12.50 5.20
C PRO A 81 -15.18 12.46 6.67
N ILE A 82 -15.03 13.64 7.29
CA ILE A 82 -14.68 13.79 8.70
C ILE A 82 -15.82 14.55 9.37
N MET A 83 -16.51 13.90 10.29
CA MET A 83 -17.65 14.49 11.00
C MET A 83 -17.18 15.44 12.10
N LYS A 84 -18.07 16.33 12.53
CA LYS A 84 -17.78 17.24 13.65
C LYS A 84 -17.38 16.42 14.89
N TYR A 85 -16.30 16.82 15.54
CA TYR A 85 -15.70 16.16 16.71
C TYR A 85 -14.96 14.84 16.43
N GLU A 86 -14.83 14.41 15.17
CA GLU A 86 -13.93 13.32 14.84
C GLU A 86 -12.47 13.78 14.85
N HIS A 87 -11.60 12.83 15.14
CA HIS A 87 -10.16 13.01 15.17
C HIS A 87 -9.60 13.18 13.76
N ILE A 88 -8.64 14.09 13.59
CA ILE A 88 -7.90 14.28 12.33
C ILE A 88 -6.59 13.51 12.45
N ALA A 89 -6.44 12.47 11.65
CA ALA A 89 -5.34 11.52 11.76
C ALA A 89 -4.61 11.29 10.44
N THR A 90 -3.31 11.05 10.54
CA THR A 90 -2.40 10.70 9.45
C THR A 90 -1.71 9.36 9.75
N MET A 91 -0.90 8.84 8.83
CA MET A 91 -0.17 7.59 9.01
C MET A 91 1.34 7.85 9.05
N TYR A 92 1.98 7.39 10.13
CA TYR A 92 3.44 7.48 10.35
C TYR A 92 4.20 6.18 10.03
N SER A 93 3.46 5.12 9.68
CA SER A 93 3.99 3.81 9.33
C SER A 93 3.71 3.51 7.85
N HIS A 94 3.97 2.27 7.43
CA HIS A 94 3.57 1.76 6.12
C HIS A 94 2.21 1.04 6.19
N ALA A 95 1.35 1.25 5.18
CA ALA A 95 -0.02 0.73 5.19
C ALA A 95 -0.08 -0.80 4.98
N LEU A 96 0.88 -1.38 4.24
CA LEU A 96 0.92 -2.82 3.92
C LEU A 96 1.69 -3.66 4.95
N TRP A 97 2.29 -3.06 5.98
CA TRP A 97 2.90 -3.86 7.06
C TRP A 97 1.83 -4.52 7.91
N GLY A 98 2.16 -5.65 8.53
CA GLY A 98 1.33 -6.29 9.55
C GLY A 98 1.29 -5.53 10.88
N THR A 99 0.33 -5.86 11.76
CA THR A 99 0.08 -5.11 13.00
C THR A 99 1.31 -4.98 13.90
N GLN A 100 2.04 -6.08 14.09
CA GLN A 100 3.22 -6.09 14.95
C GLN A 100 4.33 -5.19 14.41
N ALA A 101 4.65 -5.30 13.11
CA ALA A 101 5.65 -4.44 12.47
C ALA A 101 5.30 -2.95 12.52
N ARG A 102 4.02 -2.58 12.29
CA ARG A 102 3.57 -1.18 12.42
C ARG A 102 3.72 -0.68 13.86
N ARG A 103 3.32 -1.47 14.85
CA ARG A 103 3.40 -1.10 16.27
C ARG A 103 4.84 -0.97 16.74
N GLN A 104 5.71 -1.91 16.36
CA GLN A 104 7.14 -1.88 16.68
C GLN A 104 7.80 -0.62 16.09
N HIS A 105 7.56 -0.34 14.80
CA HIS A 105 8.06 0.89 14.17
C HIS A 105 7.64 2.17 14.89
N LEU A 106 6.39 2.25 15.35
CA LEU A 106 5.89 3.43 16.08
C LEU A 106 6.48 3.54 17.49
N LYS A 107 6.80 2.41 18.14
CA LYS A 107 7.55 2.42 19.39
C LYS A 107 8.96 2.96 19.18
N ASP A 108 9.63 2.48 18.14
CA ASP A 108 11.04 2.82 17.89
C ASP A 108 11.20 4.25 17.36
N SER A 109 10.29 4.72 16.51
CA SER A 109 10.41 6.04 15.84
C SER A 109 9.60 7.15 16.51
N LYS A 110 8.53 6.82 17.24
CA LYS A 110 7.59 7.80 17.83
C LYS A 110 7.26 7.53 19.30
N TYR A 111 7.86 6.51 19.92
CA TYR A 111 7.76 6.22 21.35
C TYR A 111 6.33 5.94 21.85
N PHE A 112 5.45 5.41 20.99
CA PHE A 112 4.10 4.96 21.40
C PHE A 112 3.66 3.68 20.68
N ALA A 113 2.73 2.95 21.30
CA ALA A 113 2.09 1.77 20.70
C ALA A 113 0.68 2.11 20.19
N CYS A 114 0.44 1.93 18.89
CA CYS A 114 -0.85 2.27 18.28
C CYS A 114 -1.98 1.35 18.75
N LYS A 115 -3.14 1.95 19.05
CA LYS A 115 -4.39 1.26 19.44
C LYS A 115 -5.57 1.63 18.53
N CYS A 116 -5.30 2.03 17.28
CA CYS A 116 -6.36 2.38 16.32
C CYS A 116 -7.25 1.17 16.00
N PRO A 117 -8.43 1.35 15.38
CA PRO A 117 -9.36 0.25 15.07
C PRO A 117 -8.71 -0.93 14.35
N ARG A 118 -7.80 -0.66 13.39
CA ARG A 118 -7.06 -1.71 12.68
C ARG A 118 -6.08 -2.49 13.58
N CYS A 119 -5.37 -1.81 14.48
CA CYS A 119 -4.44 -2.49 15.40
C CYS A 119 -5.15 -3.29 16.49
N ARG A 120 -6.41 -2.96 16.79
CA ARG A 120 -7.24 -3.67 17.78
C ARG A 120 -7.93 -4.90 17.23
N ASP A 121 -8.05 -4.99 15.90
CA ASP A 121 -8.72 -6.07 15.22
C ASP A 121 -7.70 -7.16 14.82
N PRO A 122 -7.80 -8.39 15.36
CA PRO A 122 -6.93 -9.50 14.98
C PRO A 122 -6.96 -9.82 13.47
N THR A 123 -8.05 -9.50 12.79
CA THR A 123 -8.24 -9.73 11.35
C THR A 123 -7.75 -8.57 10.48
N GLU A 124 -7.31 -7.46 11.08
CA GLU A 124 -6.91 -6.24 10.40
C GLU A 124 -7.97 -5.73 9.41
N LEU A 125 -9.17 -5.40 9.89
CA LEU A 125 -10.31 -4.95 9.09
C LEU A 125 -10.86 -6.05 8.16
N GLY A 126 -10.81 -7.31 8.60
CA GLY A 126 -11.22 -8.47 7.80
C GLY A 126 -10.31 -8.78 6.62
N THR A 127 -9.15 -8.14 6.52
CA THR A 127 -8.21 -8.37 5.41
C THR A 127 -7.36 -9.62 5.61
N TYR A 128 -7.13 -10.01 6.87
CA TYR A 128 -6.24 -11.09 7.27
C TYR A 128 -4.80 -10.88 6.79
N LEU A 129 -4.36 -9.62 6.76
CA LEU A 129 -3.10 -9.19 6.15
C LEU A 129 -1.87 -9.81 6.86
N SER A 130 -1.94 -10.14 8.14
CA SER A 130 -0.87 -10.84 8.87
C SER A 130 -1.18 -12.32 9.15
N ALA A 131 -2.28 -12.86 8.65
CA ALA A 131 -2.74 -14.19 9.05
C ALA A 131 -1.92 -15.33 8.44
N MET A 132 -1.68 -16.37 9.23
CA MET A 132 -1.08 -17.63 8.76
C MET A 132 -2.14 -18.72 8.66
N LYS A 133 -1.91 -19.71 7.80
CA LYS A 133 -2.70 -20.94 7.77
C LYS A 133 -2.34 -21.81 8.97
N CYS A 134 -3.34 -22.43 9.56
CA CYS A 134 -3.14 -23.53 10.48
C CYS A 134 -2.92 -24.80 9.66
N LEU A 135 -1.94 -25.62 10.04
CA LEU A 135 -1.69 -26.92 9.42
C LEU A 135 -2.32 -28.08 10.21
N GLY A 136 -2.89 -27.80 11.38
CA GLY A 136 -3.38 -28.86 12.27
C GLY A 136 -2.25 -29.53 13.04
N ASP A 137 -2.60 -30.64 13.68
CA ASP A 137 -1.63 -31.56 14.30
C ASP A 137 -1.48 -32.80 13.42
N ASP A 138 -0.49 -33.64 13.70
CA ASP A 138 -0.19 -34.84 12.90
C ASP A 138 -1.39 -35.80 12.75
N ASN A 139 -2.38 -35.71 13.65
CA ASN A 139 -3.55 -36.58 13.64
C ASN A 139 -4.81 -35.90 13.08
N LYS A 140 -4.82 -34.57 12.98
CA LYS A 140 -5.99 -33.77 12.60
C LYS A 140 -5.55 -32.57 11.75
N PRO A 141 -5.58 -32.70 10.41
CA PRO A 141 -5.34 -31.56 9.55
C PRO A 141 -6.38 -30.47 9.82
N CYS A 142 -5.95 -29.23 9.77
CA CYS A 142 -6.79 -28.06 9.97
C CYS A 142 -6.71 -27.15 8.75
N ASP A 143 -7.81 -26.51 8.40
CA ASP A 143 -7.91 -25.50 7.35
C ASP A 143 -8.28 -24.12 7.95
N GLY A 144 -7.93 -23.93 9.23
CA GLY A 144 -8.12 -22.69 9.97
C GLY A 144 -7.01 -21.68 9.72
N ILE A 145 -7.10 -20.56 10.40
CA ILE A 145 -6.11 -19.48 10.35
C ILE A 145 -5.64 -19.13 11.76
N HIS A 146 -4.34 -18.89 11.90
CA HIS A 146 -3.76 -18.35 13.11
C HIS A 146 -3.83 -16.83 13.08
N LEU A 147 -4.36 -16.27 14.17
CA LEU A 147 -4.45 -14.83 14.43
C LEU A 147 -3.89 -14.54 15.83
N PRO A 148 -3.37 -13.32 16.07
CA PRO A 148 -2.96 -12.92 17.41
C PRO A 148 -4.17 -12.98 18.37
N GLU A 149 -3.97 -13.57 19.55
CA GLU A 149 -4.99 -13.66 20.61
C GLU A 149 -5.34 -12.26 21.16
N ASP A 150 -4.34 -11.44 21.46
CA ASP A 150 -4.48 -10.00 21.72
C ASP A 150 -3.52 -9.19 20.82
N PRO A 151 -3.99 -8.59 19.71
CA PRO A 151 -3.14 -7.84 18.79
C PRO A 151 -2.55 -6.55 19.38
N LEU A 152 -2.97 -6.14 20.58
CA LEU A 152 -2.37 -5.04 21.32
C LEU A 152 -1.28 -5.48 22.33
N ASP A 153 -1.08 -6.79 22.51
CA ASP A 153 0.05 -7.35 23.24
C ASP A 153 1.09 -7.86 22.24
N ASP A 154 2.30 -7.31 22.31
CA ASP A 154 3.34 -7.63 21.34
C ASP A 154 3.94 -9.03 21.57
N GLU A 155 3.73 -9.61 22.76
CA GLU A 155 4.13 -10.98 23.11
C GLU A 155 2.97 -11.97 22.98
N THR A 156 1.82 -11.54 22.46
CA THR A 156 0.65 -12.41 22.33
C THR A 156 0.97 -13.65 21.51
N ASP A 157 0.51 -14.79 22.00
CA ASP A 157 0.47 -16.01 21.21
C ASP A 157 -0.58 -15.89 20.10
N TRP A 158 -0.47 -16.80 19.12
CA TRP A 158 -1.33 -16.88 17.95
C TRP A 158 -2.20 -18.13 18.01
N VAL A 159 -3.51 -17.94 17.95
CA VAL A 159 -4.52 -18.99 18.12
C VAL A 159 -5.21 -19.31 16.80
N CYS A 160 -5.47 -20.59 16.55
CA CYS A 160 -6.27 -21.00 15.41
C CYS A 160 -7.76 -20.71 15.66
N ASN A 161 -8.48 -20.23 14.64
CA ASN A 161 -9.92 -19.99 14.73
C ASN A 161 -10.80 -21.26 14.60
N LYS A 162 -10.22 -22.44 14.32
CA LYS A 162 -10.96 -23.70 14.12
C LYS A 162 -10.54 -24.85 15.03
N CYS A 163 -9.30 -24.86 15.50
CA CYS A 163 -8.76 -25.94 16.33
C CYS A 163 -8.04 -25.37 17.57
N ALA A 164 -7.64 -26.24 18.49
CA ALA A 164 -7.01 -25.84 19.76
C ALA A 164 -5.52 -25.48 19.65
N ILE A 165 -4.95 -25.47 18.43
CA ILE A 165 -3.52 -25.22 18.23
C ILE A 165 -3.19 -23.75 18.47
N LYS A 166 -2.09 -23.55 19.19
CA LYS A 166 -1.54 -22.26 19.58
C LYS A 166 -0.06 -22.21 19.22
N VAL A 167 0.40 -21.10 18.66
CA VAL A 167 1.78 -20.87 18.24
C VAL A 167 2.33 -19.66 18.99
N ARG A 168 3.57 -19.75 19.48
CA ARG A 168 4.17 -18.64 20.24
C ARG A 168 4.54 -17.48 19.34
N ASN A 169 4.42 -16.25 19.85
CA ASN A 169 4.82 -15.04 19.14
C ASN A 169 6.23 -15.13 18.53
N SER A 170 7.19 -15.59 19.33
CA SER A 170 8.59 -15.75 18.90
C SER A 170 8.78 -16.70 17.72
N GLN A 171 7.97 -17.77 17.63
CA GLN A 171 8.00 -18.69 16.50
C GLN A 171 7.42 -18.03 15.25
N VAL A 172 6.33 -17.27 15.40
CA VAL A 172 5.75 -16.50 14.30
C VAL A 172 6.76 -15.50 13.75
N ASN A 173 7.40 -14.71 14.63
CA ASN A 173 8.41 -13.73 14.24
C ASN A 173 9.57 -14.36 13.48
N MET A 174 10.12 -15.47 13.97
CA MET A 174 11.21 -16.18 13.31
C MET A 174 10.84 -16.61 11.89
N VAL A 175 9.65 -17.19 11.71
CA VAL A 175 9.16 -17.63 10.39
C VAL A 175 8.88 -16.43 9.48
N MET A 176 8.28 -15.36 10.01
CA MET A 176 8.00 -14.14 9.24
C MET A 176 9.28 -13.47 8.76
N SER A 177 10.30 -13.35 9.62
CA SER A 177 11.60 -12.79 9.25
C SER A 177 12.23 -13.58 8.10
N GLN A 178 12.27 -14.90 8.18
CA GLN A 178 12.86 -15.73 7.12
C GLN A 178 12.09 -15.62 5.79
N MET A 179 10.76 -15.64 5.84
CA MET A 179 9.93 -15.45 4.64
C MET A 179 10.07 -14.03 4.08
N GLY A 180 10.31 -13.04 4.93
CA GLY A 180 10.58 -11.66 4.54
C GLY A 180 11.84 -11.52 3.69
N GLU A 181 12.93 -12.15 4.12
CA GLU A 181 14.20 -12.17 3.39
C GLU A 181 14.05 -12.84 2.01
N ASP A 182 13.30 -13.95 1.92
CA ASP A 182 13.00 -14.61 0.66
C ASP A 182 12.25 -13.69 -0.31
N VAL A 183 11.23 -12.99 0.20
CA VAL A 183 10.40 -12.06 -0.60
C VAL A 183 11.22 -10.88 -1.07
N GLU A 184 12.02 -10.27 -0.20
CA GLU A 184 12.90 -9.16 -0.55
C GLU A 184 13.90 -9.57 -1.63
N THR A 185 14.56 -10.72 -1.45
CA THR A 185 15.52 -11.27 -2.42
C THR A 185 14.88 -11.42 -3.80
N VAL A 186 13.70 -12.05 -3.89
CA VAL A 186 13.04 -12.25 -5.19
C VAL A 186 12.57 -10.94 -5.82
N LEU A 187 12.10 -9.98 -5.01
CA LEU A 187 11.65 -8.67 -5.50
C LEU A 187 12.81 -7.79 -6.00
N MET A 188 14.03 -8.00 -5.48
CA MET A 188 15.24 -7.30 -5.96
C MET A 188 15.83 -7.87 -7.26
N MET A 189 15.48 -9.10 -7.65
CA MET A 189 16.08 -9.80 -8.81
C MET A 189 15.39 -9.52 -10.17
N ASP A 190 15.01 -8.27 -10.45
CA ASP A 190 14.39 -7.83 -11.72
C ASP A 190 13.16 -8.64 -12.20
N GLY A 191 12.39 -9.22 -11.27
CA GLY A 191 11.00 -9.60 -11.53
C GLY A 191 10.77 -10.80 -12.46
N SER A 192 11.49 -11.92 -12.29
CA SER A 192 11.15 -13.15 -13.02
C SER A 192 9.79 -13.72 -12.57
N VAL A 193 8.84 -13.84 -13.50
CA VAL A 193 7.51 -14.45 -13.25
C VAL A 193 7.67 -15.84 -12.62
N THR A 194 8.61 -16.65 -13.12
CA THR A 194 8.81 -18.01 -12.61
C THR A 194 9.29 -18.06 -11.17
N LEU A 195 10.15 -17.12 -10.75
CA LEU A 195 10.63 -17.06 -9.37
C LEU A 195 9.52 -16.57 -8.44
N LEU A 196 8.78 -15.54 -8.86
CA LEU A 196 7.63 -15.02 -8.13
C LEU A 196 6.55 -16.09 -7.94
N GLU A 197 6.20 -16.85 -8.99
CA GLU A 197 5.20 -17.92 -8.89
C GLU A 197 5.66 -19.08 -8.00
N LYS A 198 6.94 -19.49 -8.09
CA LYS A 198 7.50 -20.53 -7.22
C LYS A 198 7.46 -20.12 -5.76
N LEU A 199 7.86 -18.89 -5.45
CA LEU A 199 7.82 -18.38 -4.08
C LEU A 199 6.38 -18.22 -3.59
N LEU A 200 5.49 -17.65 -4.41
CA LEU A 200 4.07 -17.51 -4.09
C LEU A 200 3.43 -18.87 -3.77
N TRP A 201 3.72 -19.90 -4.57
CA TRP A 201 3.23 -21.26 -4.33
C TRP A 201 3.74 -21.81 -2.99
N ARG A 202 5.05 -21.71 -2.72
CA ARG A 202 5.66 -22.15 -1.45
C ARG A 202 5.03 -21.46 -0.25
N LEU A 203 4.91 -20.13 -0.29
CA LEU A 203 4.34 -19.33 0.80
C LEU A 203 2.84 -19.58 0.97
N SER A 204 2.11 -19.91 -0.12
CA SER A 204 0.68 -20.21 -0.05
C SER A 204 0.34 -21.43 0.81
N THR A 205 1.32 -22.30 1.09
CA THR A 205 1.16 -23.43 2.02
C THR A 205 1.01 -22.96 3.46
N PHE A 206 1.68 -21.86 3.84
CA PHE A 206 1.78 -21.38 5.22
C PHE A 206 1.01 -20.10 5.49
N LEU A 207 0.80 -19.26 4.47
CA LEU A 207 0.24 -17.93 4.62
C LEU A 207 -1.20 -17.84 4.10
N HIS A 208 -1.98 -16.96 4.72
CA HIS A 208 -3.30 -16.61 4.19
C HIS A 208 -3.17 -15.98 2.78
N PRO A 209 -4.11 -16.21 1.84
CA PRO A 209 -4.03 -15.65 0.48
C PRO A 209 -3.90 -14.13 0.39
N ASN A 210 -4.32 -13.41 1.44
CA ASN A 210 -4.24 -11.95 1.56
C ASN A 210 -3.04 -11.48 2.38
N HIS A 211 -2.16 -12.37 2.85
CA HIS A 211 -1.03 -11.99 3.68
C HIS A 211 -0.15 -10.94 2.97
N TYR A 212 0.46 -9.99 3.68
CA TYR A 212 1.20 -8.88 3.06
C TYR A 212 2.35 -9.34 2.14
N TYR A 213 3.06 -10.44 2.46
CA TYR A 213 4.02 -11.06 1.53
C TYR A 213 3.36 -11.58 0.24
N MET A 214 2.20 -12.23 0.37
CA MET A 214 1.42 -12.70 -0.78
C MET A 214 0.93 -11.51 -1.61
N TYR A 215 0.49 -10.43 -0.95
CA TYR A 215 0.10 -9.18 -1.60
C TYR A 215 1.26 -8.61 -2.42
N SER A 216 2.47 -8.47 -1.85
CA SER A 216 3.63 -7.92 -2.55
C SER A 216 4.02 -8.74 -3.78
N LEU A 217 4.08 -10.08 -3.65
CA LEU A 217 4.38 -10.96 -4.78
C LEU A 217 3.31 -10.89 -5.88
N LYS A 218 2.03 -10.91 -5.50
CA LYS A 218 0.92 -10.78 -6.44
C LYS A 218 0.92 -9.42 -7.14
N HIS A 219 1.20 -8.34 -6.42
CA HIS A 219 1.29 -6.98 -6.98
C HIS A 219 2.40 -6.87 -8.04
N SER A 220 3.54 -7.54 -7.83
CA SER A 220 4.59 -7.64 -8.86
C SER A 220 4.15 -8.51 -10.05
N LEU A 221 3.54 -9.68 -9.78
CA LEU A 221 3.08 -10.60 -10.84
C LEU A 221 2.06 -9.97 -11.80
N VAL A 222 1.08 -9.22 -11.30
CA VAL A 222 0.06 -8.59 -12.17
C VAL A 222 0.66 -7.59 -13.16
N GLN A 223 1.78 -6.94 -12.81
CA GLN A 223 2.49 -6.01 -13.69
C GLN A 223 3.29 -6.73 -14.79
N LEU A 224 3.60 -8.02 -14.61
CA LEU A 224 4.36 -8.84 -15.55
C LEU A 224 3.45 -9.68 -16.46
N TYR A 225 2.36 -10.21 -15.91
CA TYR A 225 1.35 -10.93 -16.67
C TYR A 225 0.77 -10.08 -17.81
N GLY A 226 0.68 -10.65 -19.02
CA GLY A 226 0.21 -9.96 -20.21
C GLY A 226 1.24 -9.07 -20.91
N ARG A 227 2.48 -8.99 -20.41
CA ARG A 227 3.59 -8.24 -21.03
C ARG A 227 4.73 -9.15 -21.49
N GLU A 228 5.09 -10.13 -20.68
CA GLU A 228 6.12 -11.11 -21.06
C GLU A 228 5.58 -12.14 -22.06
N GLN A 229 6.44 -12.51 -23.03
CA GLN A 229 6.12 -13.52 -24.03
C GLN A 229 5.84 -14.87 -23.34
N GLY A 230 4.67 -15.46 -23.62
CA GLY A 230 4.19 -16.69 -22.97
C GLY A 230 3.14 -16.48 -21.88
N TYR A 231 2.94 -15.26 -21.38
CA TYR A 231 1.98 -14.93 -20.32
C TYR A 231 0.76 -14.13 -20.82
N MET A 232 0.31 -14.39 -22.05
CA MET A 232 -0.83 -13.71 -22.69
C MET A 232 -2.01 -14.64 -22.97
N SER A 233 -1.99 -15.87 -22.45
CA SER A 233 -3.11 -16.80 -22.61
C SER A 233 -4.35 -16.32 -21.84
N LEU A 234 -5.54 -16.77 -22.26
CA LEU A 234 -6.80 -16.43 -21.59
C LEU A 234 -6.80 -16.82 -20.10
N ASP A 235 -6.26 -17.99 -19.77
CA ASP A 235 -6.16 -18.46 -18.38
C ASP A 235 -5.30 -17.52 -17.52
N ILE A 236 -4.18 -17.03 -18.06
CA ILE A 236 -3.33 -16.07 -17.36
C ILE A 236 -4.02 -14.72 -17.22
N LEU A 237 -4.77 -14.27 -18.24
CA LEU A 237 -5.56 -13.04 -18.14
C LEU A 237 -6.66 -13.16 -17.09
N ASP A 238 -7.33 -14.30 -16.98
CA ASP A 238 -8.34 -14.56 -15.95
C ASP A 238 -7.74 -14.59 -14.55
N LYS A 239 -6.59 -15.24 -14.40
CA LYS A 239 -5.80 -15.22 -13.17
C LYS A 239 -5.41 -13.78 -12.79
N LYS A 240 -4.95 -12.98 -13.76
CA LYS A 240 -4.61 -11.56 -13.56
C LYS A 240 -5.81 -10.73 -13.12
N ILE A 241 -6.95 -10.85 -13.81
CA ILE A 241 -8.19 -10.12 -13.47
C ILE A 241 -8.62 -10.44 -12.04
N LYS A 242 -8.68 -11.73 -11.69
CA LYS A 242 -9.04 -12.16 -10.33
C LYS A 242 -8.08 -11.59 -9.29
N MET A 243 -6.78 -11.68 -9.56
CA MET A 243 -5.74 -11.18 -8.66
C MET A 243 -5.83 -9.66 -8.47
N CYS A 244 -6.02 -8.87 -9.53
CA CYS A 244 -6.22 -7.43 -9.40
C CYS A 244 -7.44 -7.10 -8.52
N LYS A 245 -8.58 -7.77 -8.73
CA LYS A 245 -9.80 -7.54 -7.94
C LYS A 245 -9.59 -7.84 -6.45
N GLU A 246 -8.92 -8.95 -6.13
CA GLU A 246 -8.58 -9.32 -4.76
C GLU A 246 -7.68 -8.24 -4.11
N LEU A 247 -6.62 -7.82 -4.80
CA LEU A 247 -5.69 -6.81 -4.28
C LEU A 247 -6.35 -5.43 -4.12
N ILE A 248 -7.21 -5.02 -5.07
CA ILE A 248 -7.97 -3.75 -4.97
C ILE A 248 -8.87 -3.77 -3.74
N ALA A 249 -9.54 -4.88 -3.45
CA ALA A 249 -10.39 -5.02 -2.27
C ALA A 249 -9.58 -4.85 -0.98
N ILE A 250 -8.40 -5.49 -0.89
CA ILE A 250 -7.49 -5.34 0.25
C ILE A 250 -7.04 -3.88 0.39
N THR A 251 -6.60 -3.26 -0.70
CA THR A 251 -6.12 -1.86 -0.70
C THR A 251 -7.20 -0.89 -0.23
N LYS A 252 -8.43 -1.03 -0.75
CA LYS A 252 -9.57 -0.19 -0.35
C LYS A 252 -9.99 -0.41 1.11
N ALA A 253 -9.83 -1.63 1.64
CA ALA A 253 -10.11 -1.90 3.05
C ALA A 253 -9.05 -1.26 3.99
N LEU A 254 -7.77 -1.29 3.60
CA LEU A 254 -6.68 -0.74 4.39
C LEU A 254 -6.55 0.79 4.30
N ASP A 255 -6.85 1.35 3.14
CA ASP A 255 -6.67 2.77 2.83
C ASP A 255 -7.83 3.30 1.97
N PRO A 256 -9.04 3.43 2.56
CA PRO A 256 -10.26 3.76 1.82
C PRO A 256 -10.22 5.11 1.10
N GLY A 257 -9.39 6.04 1.58
CA GLY A 257 -9.20 7.37 0.98
C GLY A 257 -8.02 7.47 0.02
N ASN A 258 -7.26 6.40 -0.24
CA ASN A 258 -6.00 6.44 -0.99
C ASN A 258 -4.97 7.44 -0.40
N ALA A 259 -4.89 7.51 0.92
CA ALA A 259 -3.94 8.36 1.62
C ALA A 259 -2.47 7.94 1.44
N ARG A 260 -2.23 6.63 1.35
CA ARG A 260 -0.90 6.00 1.34
C ARG A 260 -0.71 4.98 0.21
N LEU A 261 -1.79 4.40 -0.30
CA LEU A 261 -1.77 3.34 -1.32
C LEU A 261 -2.38 3.79 -2.66
N SER A 262 -2.47 5.10 -2.90
CA SER A 262 -2.98 5.65 -4.17
C SER A 262 -2.27 5.10 -5.40
N ILE A 263 -0.93 5.06 -5.38
CA ILE A 263 -0.12 4.53 -6.49
C ILE A 263 -0.37 3.03 -6.67
N TYR A 264 -0.37 2.25 -5.58
CA TYR A 264 -0.67 0.82 -5.62
C TYR A 264 -2.05 0.55 -6.21
N ASN A 265 -3.09 1.25 -5.71
CA ASN A 265 -4.45 1.11 -6.24
C ASN A 265 -4.51 1.49 -7.73
N SER A 266 -3.82 2.57 -8.13
CA SER A 266 -3.79 3.00 -9.53
C SER A 266 -3.12 1.98 -10.46
N VAL A 267 -2.01 1.38 -10.03
CA VAL A 267 -1.35 0.29 -10.78
C VAL A 267 -2.31 -0.88 -10.93
N LEU A 268 -2.93 -1.34 -9.85
CA LEU A 268 -3.86 -2.48 -9.89
C LEU A 268 -5.05 -2.23 -10.83
N GLN A 269 -5.61 -1.02 -10.80
CA GLN A 269 -6.72 -0.61 -11.66
C GLN A 269 -6.29 -0.53 -13.14
N HIS A 270 -5.09 -0.01 -13.42
CA HIS A 270 -4.54 0.01 -14.78
C HIS A 270 -4.24 -1.40 -15.32
N GLU A 271 -3.71 -2.29 -14.47
CA GLU A 271 -3.48 -3.68 -14.84
C GLU A 271 -4.78 -4.46 -15.06
N LEU A 272 -5.81 -4.20 -14.24
CA LEU A 272 -7.15 -4.75 -14.43
C LEU A 272 -7.74 -4.30 -15.78
N PHE A 273 -7.70 -2.99 -16.06
CA PHE A 273 -8.10 -2.43 -17.35
C PHE A 273 -7.38 -3.13 -18.51
N SER A 274 -6.06 -3.24 -18.43
CA SER A 274 -5.23 -3.81 -19.50
C SER A 274 -5.60 -5.27 -19.77
N ALA A 275 -5.81 -6.06 -18.71
CA ALA A 275 -6.22 -7.45 -18.82
C ALA A 275 -7.61 -7.62 -19.44
N LEU A 276 -8.58 -6.78 -19.04
CA LEU A 276 -9.94 -6.79 -19.58
C LEU A 276 -9.96 -6.42 -21.07
N VAL A 277 -9.19 -5.40 -21.47
CA VAL A 277 -9.08 -4.99 -22.88
C VAL A 277 -8.44 -6.09 -23.71
N LEU A 278 -7.35 -6.72 -23.24
CA LEU A 278 -6.72 -7.84 -23.93
C LEU A 278 -7.68 -9.02 -24.07
N LYS A 279 -8.37 -9.40 -22.98
CA LYS A 279 -9.37 -10.47 -23.00
C LYS A 279 -10.50 -10.19 -23.99
N SER A 280 -10.98 -8.94 -24.08
CA SER A 280 -12.04 -8.54 -25.02
C SER A 280 -11.67 -8.66 -26.51
N LYS A 281 -10.39 -8.81 -26.84
CA LYS A 281 -9.88 -8.98 -28.21
C LYS A 281 -9.77 -10.46 -28.60
N ASP A 282 -9.96 -11.38 -27.67
CA ASP A 282 -9.87 -12.80 -27.93
C ASP A 282 -11.01 -13.30 -28.82
N ARG A 283 -10.67 -14.11 -29.83
CA ARG A 283 -11.62 -14.58 -30.86
C ARG A 283 -12.60 -15.65 -30.36
N SER A 284 -12.30 -16.29 -29.23
CA SER A 284 -13.18 -17.28 -28.59
C SER A 284 -14.42 -16.63 -27.97
N ILE A 285 -14.33 -15.35 -27.60
CA ILE A 285 -15.45 -14.59 -27.04
C ILE A 285 -16.35 -14.12 -28.17
N LYS A 286 -17.36 -14.93 -28.49
CA LYS A 286 -18.28 -14.68 -29.61
C LYS A 286 -19.47 -13.78 -29.25
N LYS A 287 -19.80 -13.67 -27.96
CA LYS A 287 -20.97 -12.90 -27.50
C LYS A 287 -20.63 -11.42 -27.38
N VAL A 288 -21.33 -10.59 -28.15
CA VAL A 288 -21.16 -9.13 -28.13
C VAL A 288 -21.41 -8.55 -26.74
N ASP A 289 -22.40 -9.08 -26.01
CA ASP A 289 -22.73 -8.62 -24.65
C ASP A 289 -21.60 -8.89 -23.65
N GLU A 290 -20.89 -10.01 -23.81
CA GLU A 290 -19.75 -10.36 -22.96
C GLU A 290 -18.57 -9.43 -23.22
N VAL A 291 -18.27 -9.15 -24.49
CA VAL A 291 -17.26 -8.15 -24.89
C VAL A 291 -17.62 -6.78 -24.34
N LYS A 292 -18.89 -6.37 -24.44
CA LYS A 292 -19.37 -5.09 -23.92
C LYS A 292 -19.20 -5.01 -22.40
N SER A 293 -19.57 -6.06 -21.66
CA SER A 293 -19.40 -6.11 -20.21
C SER A 293 -17.93 -5.93 -19.78
N LEU A 294 -17.00 -6.62 -20.47
CA LEU A 294 -15.57 -6.49 -20.18
C LEU A 294 -15.07 -5.05 -20.40
N LEU A 295 -15.53 -4.39 -21.48
CA LEU A 295 -15.12 -3.04 -21.81
C LEU A 295 -15.75 -1.98 -20.88
N VAL A 296 -16.98 -2.18 -20.41
CA VAL A 296 -17.59 -1.35 -19.36
C VAL A 296 -16.74 -1.41 -18.09
N GLU A 297 -16.39 -2.61 -17.66
CA GLU A 297 -15.55 -2.78 -16.47
C GLU A 297 -14.16 -2.16 -16.66
N ALA A 298 -13.55 -2.32 -17.84
CA ALA A 298 -12.27 -1.72 -18.17
C ALA A 298 -12.34 -0.18 -18.08
N LYS A 299 -13.40 0.44 -18.60
CA LYS A 299 -13.63 1.88 -18.52
C LYS A 299 -13.68 2.36 -17.07
N LEU A 300 -14.42 1.66 -16.20
CA LEU A 300 -14.48 2.01 -14.78
C LEU A 300 -13.11 1.88 -14.12
N ALA A 301 -12.35 0.83 -14.43
CA ALA A 301 -11.03 0.61 -13.87
C ALA A 301 -10.04 1.74 -14.27
N ILE A 302 -9.98 2.15 -15.54
CA ILE A 302 -9.07 3.22 -15.96
C ILE A 302 -9.46 4.60 -15.37
N GLU A 303 -10.76 4.85 -15.19
CA GLU A 303 -11.26 6.06 -14.51
C GLU A 303 -10.90 6.06 -13.02
N ASP A 304 -11.07 4.93 -12.33
CA ASP A 304 -10.66 4.75 -10.93
C ASP A 304 -9.14 4.90 -10.76
N ALA A 305 -8.34 4.44 -11.74
CA ALA A 305 -6.89 4.60 -11.73
C ALA A 305 -6.49 6.08 -11.73
N LEU A 306 -7.02 6.87 -12.68
CA LEU A 306 -6.78 8.33 -12.76
C LEU A 306 -7.28 9.05 -11.51
N LYS A 307 -8.45 8.69 -11.01
CA LYS A 307 -9.02 9.27 -9.78
C LYS A 307 -8.12 9.04 -8.57
N SER A 308 -7.47 7.88 -8.49
CA SER A 308 -6.59 7.52 -7.38
C SER A 308 -5.30 8.35 -7.38
N LEU A 309 -4.80 8.74 -8.55
CA LEU A 309 -3.54 9.51 -8.71
C LEU A 309 -3.69 11.02 -8.63
N LYS A 310 -4.91 11.57 -8.59
CA LYS A 310 -5.16 13.03 -8.66
C LYS A 310 -4.31 13.87 -7.69
N ASP A 311 -3.89 13.28 -6.57
CA ASP A 311 -3.16 13.91 -5.48
C ASP A 311 -1.65 13.57 -5.47
N ASP A 312 -1.17 12.74 -6.40
CA ASP A 312 0.23 12.29 -6.53
C ASP A 312 0.93 12.88 -7.75
N LEU A 313 0.28 13.80 -8.46
CA LEU A 313 0.75 14.35 -9.73
C LEU A 313 1.96 15.28 -9.59
N GLU A 314 2.45 15.51 -8.39
CA GLU A 314 3.67 16.27 -8.17
C GLU A 314 4.89 15.37 -8.01
N GLU A 315 4.68 14.11 -7.61
CA GLU A 315 5.73 13.12 -7.52
C GLU A 315 6.11 12.58 -8.90
N VAL A 316 7.40 12.27 -9.10
CA VAL A 316 7.91 11.76 -10.38
C VAL A 316 7.25 10.44 -10.75
N SER A 317 7.07 9.55 -9.77
CA SER A 317 6.36 8.27 -9.92
C SER A 317 4.90 8.48 -10.33
N GLY A 318 4.17 9.35 -9.63
CA GLY A 318 2.78 9.68 -9.90
C GLY A 318 2.58 10.27 -11.30
N LYS A 319 3.40 11.26 -11.70
CA LYS A 319 3.38 11.86 -13.05
C LYS A 319 3.61 10.82 -14.15
N LYS A 320 4.65 9.98 -13.99
CA LYS A 320 4.97 8.95 -14.98
C LYS A 320 3.81 7.97 -15.14
N LEU A 321 3.25 7.51 -14.03
CA LEU A 321 2.13 6.57 -14.05
C LEU A 321 0.87 7.21 -14.66
N GLN A 322 0.57 8.47 -14.35
CA GLN A 322 -0.55 9.20 -14.94
C GLN A 322 -0.42 9.23 -16.48
N SER A 323 0.74 9.59 -17.01
CA SER A 323 0.96 9.65 -18.47
C SER A 323 0.70 8.31 -19.14
N VAL A 324 1.17 7.19 -18.55
CA VAL A 324 0.93 5.84 -19.08
C VAL A 324 -0.56 5.49 -19.09
N ILE A 325 -1.29 5.87 -18.04
CA ILE A 325 -2.73 5.62 -17.89
C ILE A 325 -3.53 6.47 -18.88
N GLU A 326 -3.16 7.74 -19.09
CA GLU A 326 -3.80 8.63 -20.06
C GLU A 326 -3.61 8.15 -21.50
N ASP A 327 -2.41 7.68 -21.85
CA ASP A 327 -2.15 7.06 -23.15
C ASP A 327 -3.01 5.80 -23.35
N SER A 328 -3.07 4.94 -22.33
CA SER A 328 -3.91 3.74 -22.33
C SER A 328 -5.40 4.06 -22.50
N LYS A 329 -5.88 5.13 -21.84
CA LYS A 329 -7.26 5.61 -21.96
C LYS A 329 -7.55 6.11 -23.37
N ARG A 330 -6.65 6.91 -23.96
CA ARG A 330 -6.79 7.42 -25.33
C ARG A 330 -6.88 6.27 -26.35
N ASP A 331 -6.04 5.25 -26.20
CA ASP A 331 -6.06 4.06 -27.06
C ASP A 331 -7.37 3.27 -26.92
N PHE A 332 -7.91 3.17 -25.70
CA PHE A 332 -9.20 2.55 -25.44
C PHE A 332 -10.38 3.31 -26.04
N GLU A 333 -10.40 4.64 -25.95
CA GLU A 333 -11.43 5.47 -26.57
C GLU A 333 -11.43 5.31 -28.10
N ASN A 334 -10.24 5.24 -28.71
CA ASN A 334 -10.07 4.96 -30.13
C ASN A 334 -10.60 3.56 -30.50
N LEU A 335 -10.30 2.54 -29.69
CA LEU A 335 -10.82 1.19 -29.86
C LEU A 335 -12.37 1.16 -29.81
N CYS A 336 -12.97 1.85 -28.84
CA CYS A 336 -14.42 1.90 -28.69
C CYS A 336 -15.09 2.60 -29.88
N LYS A 337 -14.51 3.70 -30.37
CA LYS A 337 -14.96 4.39 -31.60
C LYS A 337 -14.89 3.48 -32.82
N GLN A 338 -13.78 2.77 -33.03
CA GLN A 338 -13.62 1.83 -34.14
C GLN A 338 -14.65 0.70 -34.11
N LYS A 339 -14.95 0.17 -32.92
CA LYS A 339 -15.97 -0.88 -32.74
C LYS A 339 -17.41 -0.36 -32.72
N LYS A 340 -17.64 0.95 -32.85
CA LYS A 340 -18.97 1.60 -32.72
C LYS A 340 -19.68 1.23 -31.41
N LEU A 341 -18.94 1.01 -30.34
CA LEU A 341 -19.49 0.65 -29.04
C LEU A 341 -19.77 1.93 -28.25
N THR A 342 -21.02 2.12 -27.83
CA THR A 342 -21.40 3.15 -26.85
C THR A 342 -21.26 2.55 -25.45
N ILE A 343 -20.23 2.98 -24.72
CA ILE A 343 -19.82 2.45 -23.41
C ILE A 343 -19.51 3.60 -22.45
#